data_AF-A0AAU8YDG7-F1
#
_entry.id   AF-A0AAU8YDG7-F1
#
_cell.length_a   1.000
_cell.length_b   1.000
_cell.length_c   1.000
_cell.angle_alpha   90.00
_cell.angle_beta   90.00
_cell.angle_gamma   90.00
#
_symmetry.space_group_name_H-M   'P 1'
#
loop_
_entity.id
_entity.type
_entity.pdbx_description
1 polymer ?
#
loop_
_entity_poly.entity_id
_entity_poly.type
_entity_poly.pdbx_seq_one_letter_code
_entity_poly.pdbx_strand_id
1 'polypeptide(L)' 'MTDPIARLDAEIAFLDQVAAELERQVGPSPVTRTLVIAWLTEWVKRSGGSKPDLLHLPPALKAAYAAWTHQAVDE' A
#
# COMPACT_ATOMS: atom_id res chain seq x y z
N MET A 1 18.46 -10.55 -18.79
CA MET A 1 17.48 -11.35 -18.04
C MET A 1 17.26 -10.63 -16.73
N THR A 2 16.05 -10.14 -16.46
CA THR A 2 15.76 -9.47 -15.19
C THR A 2 15.68 -10.53 -14.10
N ASP A 3 16.50 -10.38 -13.07
CA ASP A 3 16.49 -11.27 -11.91
C ASP A 3 15.11 -11.19 -11.23
N PRO A 4 14.37 -12.31 -11.10
CA PRO A 4 13.03 -12.32 -10.52
C PRO A 4 13.02 -11.87 -9.05
N ILE A 5 14.11 -12.10 -8.31
CA ILE A 5 14.26 -11.63 -6.93
C ILE A 5 14.45 -10.11 -6.93
N ALA A 6 15.32 -9.58 -7.79
CA ALA A 6 15.53 -8.14 -7.90
C ALA A 6 14.25 -7.39 -8.30
N ARG A 7 13.39 -8.03 -9.13
CA ARG A 7 12.07 -7.48 -9.46
C ARG A 7 11.14 -7.45 -8.24
N LEU A 8 11.13 -8.52 -7.45
CA LEU A 8 10.32 -8.58 -6.24
C LEU A 8 10.77 -7.53 -5.21
N ASP A 9 12.08 -7.37 -5.02
CA ASP A 9 12.64 -6.34 -4.14
C ASP A 9 12.23 -4.93 -4.57
N ALA A 10 12.25 -4.64 -5.88
CA ALA A 10 11.79 -3.36 -6.42
C ALA A 10 10.27 -3.15 -6.22
N GLU A 11 9.47 -4.21 -6.33
CA GLU A 11 8.03 -4.15 -6.07
C GLU A 11 7.74 -3.91 -4.58
N ILE A 12 8.45 -4.57 -3.67
CA ILE A 12 8.34 -4.34 -2.23
C ILE A 12 8.76 -2.91 -1.87
N ALA A 13 9.89 -2.43 -2.39
CA ALA A 13 10.37 -1.07 -2.16
C ALA A 13 9.39 0.00 -2.67
N PHE A 14 8.70 -0.29 -3.78
CA PHE A 14 7.66 0.60 -4.30
C PHE A 14 6.42 0.61 -3.39
N LEU A 15 5.94 -0.56 -2.95
CA LEU A 15 4.80 -0.65 -2.05
C LEU A 15 5.09 -0.01 -0.68
N ASP A 16 6.33 -0.09 -0.22
CA ASP A 16 6.78 0.62 0.97
C ASP A 16 6.65 2.14 0.78
N GLN A 17 7.12 2.70 -0.34
CA GLN A 17 6.92 4.12 -0.64
C GLN A 17 5.44 4.53 -0.66
N VAL A 18 4.58 3.70 -1.27
CA VAL A 18 3.12 3.92 -1.27
C VAL A 18 2.57 3.93 0.15
N ALA A 19 3.00 3.01 1.01
CA ALA A 19 2.58 2.95 2.40
C ALA A 19 3.03 4.20 3.18
N ALA A 20 4.26 4.69 2.98
CA ALA A 20 4.75 5.91 3.62
C ALA A 20 3.91 7.12 3.21
N GLU A 21 3.60 7.20 1.92
CA GLU A 21 2.79 8.29 1.39
C GLU A 21 1.33 8.22 1.86
N LEU A 22 0.77 7.01 2.01
CA LEU A 22 -0.55 6.82 2.61
C LEU A 22 -0.56 7.30 4.06
N GLU A 23 0.42 6.89 4.85
CA GLU A 23 0.54 7.32 6.24
C GLU A 23 0.72 8.84 6.36
N ARG A 24 1.47 9.44 5.42
CA ARG A 24 1.66 10.90 5.35
C ARG A 24 0.38 11.66 5.00
N GLN A 25 -0.44 11.14 4.08
CA GLN A 25 -1.66 11.81 3.60
C GLN A 25 -2.89 11.54 4.47
N VAL A 26 -3.03 10.33 5.01
CA VAL A 26 -4.25 9.87 5.71
C VAL A 26 -4.04 9.81 7.22
N GLY A 27 -2.83 9.49 7.68
CA GLY A 27 -2.49 9.33 9.09
C GLY A 27 -1.74 8.02 9.36
N PRO A 28 -1.04 7.95 10.50
CA PRO A 28 -0.20 6.79 10.84
C PRO A 28 -1.01 5.49 10.88
N SER A 29 -0.41 4.41 10.36
CA SER A 29 -0.98 3.08 10.44
C SER A 29 -0.95 2.58 11.90
N PRO A 30 -2.05 2.04 12.44
CA PRO A 30 -2.06 1.35 13.73
C PRO A 30 -1.41 -0.05 13.65
N VAL A 31 -1.27 -0.59 12.44
CA VAL A 31 -0.71 -1.92 12.19
C VAL A 31 0.70 -1.85 11.62
N THR A 32 1.40 -2.99 11.65
CA THR A 32 2.78 -3.09 11.18
C THR A 32 2.90 -2.77 9.69
N ARG A 33 4.07 -2.22 9.31
CA ARG A 33 4.42 -1.92 7.92
C ARG A 33 4.21 -3.09 6.97
N THR A 34 4.58 -4.29 7.39
CA THR A 34 4.40 -5.53 6.61
C THR A 34 2.94 -5.81 6.29
N LEU A 35 2.01 -5.56 7.22
CA LEU A 35 0.57 -5.71 6.98
C LEU A 35 0.06 -4.68 5.97
N VAL A 36 0.53 -3.44 6.05
CA VAL A 36 0.18 -2.40 5.07
C VAL A 36 0.65 -2.78 3.67
N ILE A 37 1.89 -3.26 3.53
CA ILE A 37 2.44 -3.72 2.24
C ILE A 37 1.64 -4.91 1.69
N ALA A 38 1.28 -5.87 2.55
CA ALA A 38 0.45 -7.01 2.14
C ALA A 38 -0.95 -6.56 1.67
N TRP A 39 -1.59 -5.66 2.42
CA TRP A 39 -2.88 -5.08 2.04
C TRP A 39 -2.79 -4.30 0.71
N LEU A 40 -1.74 -3.50 0.52
CA LEU A 40 -1.49 -2.78 -0.72
C LEU A 40 -1.29 -3.71 -1.91
N THR A 41 -0.57 -4.82 -1.71
CA THR A 41 -0.38 -5.85 -2.73
C THR A 41 -1.73 -6.40 -3.22
N GLU A 42 -2.63 -6.70 -2.29
CA GLU A 42 -3.98 -7.18 -2.61
C GLU A 42 -4.85 -6.09 -3.23
N TRP A 43 -4.73 -4.85 -2.77
CA TRP A 43 -5.44 -3.71 -3.36
C TRP A 43 -5.02 -3.50 -4.83
N VAL A 44 -3.72 -3.54 -5.13
CA VAL A 44 -3.19 -3.40 -6.50
C VAL A 44 -3.66 -4.54 -7.40
N LYS A 45 -3.70 -5.78 -6.90
CA LYS A 45 -4.27 -6.90 -7.65
C LYS A 45 -5.75 -6.67 -7.99
N ARG A 46 -6.53 -6.17 -7.04
CA ARG A 46 -7.97 -5.88 -7.22
C ARG A 46 -8.23 -4.69 -8.15
N SER A 47 -7.33 -3.71 -8.20
CA SER A 47 -7.43 -2.55 -9.09
C SER A 47 -6.93 -2.82 -10.52
N GLY A 48 -6.75 -4.10 -10.89
CA GLY A 48 -6.31 -4.50 -12.23
C GLY A 48 -4.80 -4.35 -12.46
N GLY A 49 -4.00 -4.30 -11.39
CA GLY A 49 -2.54 -4.19 -11.47
C GLY A 49 -2.02 -2.78 -11.71
N SER A 50 -2.90 -1.77 -11.67
CA SER A 50 -2.50 -0.37 -11.86
C SER A 50 -1.73 0.11 -10.63
N LYS A 51 -0.45 0.40 -10.82
CA LYS A 51 0.40 0.97 -9.76
C LYS A 51 -0.09 2.39 -9.42
N PRO A 52 -0.36 2.70 -8.15
CA PRO A 52 -0.79 4.04 -7.75
C PRO A 52 0.32 5.06 -8.00
N ASP A 53 -0.06 6.26 -8.43
CA ASP A 53 0.86 7.38 -8.53
C ASP A 53 1.26 7.85 -7.12
N LEU A 54 2.56 7.86 -6.84
CA LEU A 54 3.12 8.26 -5.56
C LEU A 54 2.89 9.75 -5.27
N LEU A 55 2.81 10.62 -6.29
CA LEU A 55 2.54 12.04 -6.06
C LEU A 55 1.07 12.29 -5.70
N HIS A 56 0.17 11.49 -6.29
CA HIS A 56 -1.27 11.66 -6.16
C HIS A 56 -1.96 10.32 -5.95
N LEU A 57 -1.88 9.81 -4.72
CA LEU A 57 -2.56 8.58 -4.35
C LEU A 57 -4.06 8.66 -4.66
N PRO A 58 -4.64 7.62 -5.29
CA PRO A 58 -6.05 7.62 -5.66
C PRO A 58 -6.96 7.86 -4.46
N PRO A 59 -8.03 8.68 -4.58
CA PRO A 59 -8.98 8.88 -3.48
C PRO A 59 -9.59 7.57 -2.97
N ALA A 60 -9.86 6.62 -3.89
CA ALA A 60 -10.35 5.30 -3.55
C ALA A 60 -9.36 4.49 -2.69
N LEU A 61 -8.06 4.64 -2.93
CA LEU A 61 -7.01 3.99 -2.13
C LEU A 61 -6.98 4.57 -0.71
N LYS A 62 -7.03 5.90 -0.60
CA LYS A 62 -7.04 6.59 0.70
C LYS A 62 -8.27 6.24 1.54
N ALA A 63 -9.45 6.21 0.92
CA ALA A 63 -10.69 5.82 1.58
C ALA A 63 -10.65 4.35 2.03
N ALA A 64 -10.16 3.45 1.17
CA ALA A 64 -10.02 2.04 1.51
C ALA A 64 -9.02 1.82 2.65
N TYR A 65 -7.90 2.54 2.65
CA TYR A 65 -6.90 2.49 3.72
C TYR A 65 -7.49 2.96 5.04
N ALA A 66 -8.15 4.13 5.08
CA ALA A 66 -8.78 4.66 6.29
C ALA A 66 -9.83 3.69 6.87
N ALA A 67 -10.68 3.12 6.02
CA ALA A 67 -11.70 2.16 6.45
C ALA A 67 -11.07 0.87 7.00
N TRP A 68 -10.05 0.34 6.33
CA TRP A 68 -9.35 -0.85 6.77
C TRP A 68 -8.58 -0.64 8.08
N THR A 69 -7.89 0.49 8.23
CA THR A 69 -7.18 0.83 9.48
C THR A 69 -8.13 1.06 10.64
N HIS A 70 -9.34 1.56 10.40
CA HIS A 70 -10.35 1.72 11.45
C HIS A 70 -10.82 0.35 11.96
N GLN A 71 -11.11 -0.59 11.04
CA GLN A 71 -11.47 -1.97 11.40
C GLN A 71 -10.36 -2.70 12.19
N ALA A 72 -9.09 -2.46 11.86
CA ALA A 72 -7.96 -3.07 12.54
C ALA A 72 -7.70 -2.52 13.97
N VAL A 73 -8.36 -1.43 14.37
CA VAL A 73 -8.25 -0.83 15.72
C VAL A 73 -9.39 -1.29 16.64
N ASP A 74 -10.51 -1.76 16.07
CA ASP A 74 -11.68 -2.25 16.81
C ASP A 74 -11.63 -3.76 17.12
N GLU A 75 -10.59 -4.48 16.68
CA GLU A 75 -10.27 -5.88 17.08
C GLU A 75 -9.29 -5.93 18.27
#